data_AF-A0A9E3R3W6-F1
#
_entry.id   AF-A0A9E3R3W6-F1
#
_cell.length_a   1.000
_cell.length_b   1.000
_cell.length_c   1.000
_cell.angle_alpha   90.00
_cell.angle_beta   90.00
_cell.angle_gamma   90.00
#
_symmetry.space_group_name_H-M   'P 1'
#
loop_
_entity.id
_entity.type
_entity.pdbx_description
1 polymer ?
#
loop_
_entity_poly.entity_id
_entity_poly.type
_entity_poly.pdbx_seq_one_letter_code
_entity_poly.pdbx_strand_id
1 'polypeptide(L)'
;LAVEQAASLAAERARLALESLSPLQRAAEASRANAAQAEARFKGGLGTSLELADAEALRTEAEIAVVLGTYEAVVARAALDRVMARETR
;
A
#
# COMPACT_ATOMS: atom_id res chain seq x y z
N LEU A 1 -16.13 21.31 19.93
CA LEU A 1 -16.71 19.96 19.71
C LEU A 1 -16.63 19.48 18.26
N ALA A 2 -17.33 20.08 17.29
CA ALA A 2 -17.34 19.54 15.91
C ALA A 2 -15.99 19.64 15.18
N VAL A 3 -15.22 20.70 15.41
CA VAL A 3 -13.89 20.91 14.77
C VAL A 3 -12.85 19.95 15.36
N GLU A 4 -12.79 19.83 16.68
CA GLU A 4 -11.91 18.91 17.41
C GLU A 4 -12.17 17.43 17.02
N GLN A 5 -13.43 17.05 16.84
CA GLN A 5 -13.80 15.73 16.30
C GLN A 5 -13.32 15.53 14.86
N ALA A 6 -13.42 16.56 14.02
CA ALA A 6 -12.93 16.51 12.65
C ALA A 6 -11.39 16.41 12.59
N ALA A 7 -10.68 17.12 13.47
CA ALA A 7 -9.23 17.06 13.60
C ALA A 7 -8.77 15.67 14.05
N SER A 8 -9.41 15.12 15.09
CA SER A 8 -9.12 13.77 15.59
C SER A 8 -9.34 12.70 14.52
N LEU A 9 -10.45 12.76 13.78
CA LEU A 9 -10.73 11.83 12.69
C LEU A 9 -9.72 11.96 11.54
N ALA A 10 -9.34 13.19 11.16
CA ALA A 10 -8.35 13.40 10.11
C ALA A 10 -6.96 12.89 10.54
N ALA A 11 -6.60 13.08 11.81
CA ALA A 11 -5.34 12.59 12.36
C ALA A 11 -5.28 11.07 12.37
N GLU A 12 -6.37 10.40 12.79
CA GLU A 12 -6.44 8.95 12.81
C GLU A 12 -6.37 8.35 11.40
N ARG A 13 -7.07 8.94 10.43
CA ARG A 13 -6.98 8.52 9.02
C ARG A 13 -5.56 8.65 8.48
N ALA A 14 -4.89 9.78 8.73
CA ALA A 14 -3.51 9.98 8.30
C ALA A 14 -2.55 8.97 8.96
N ARG A 15 -2.76 8.67 10.24
CA ARG A 15 -1.98 7.65 10.97
C ARG A 15 -2.14 6.27 10.35
N LEU A 16 -3.37 5.81 10.17
CA LEU A 16 -3.66 4.49 9.59
C LEU A 16 -3.12 4.35 8.17
N ALA A 17 -3.27 5.39 7.34
CA ALA A 17 -2.77 5.39 5.97
C ALA A 17 -1.23 5.34 5.91
N LEU A 18 -0.53 5.98 6.86
CA LEU A 18 0.93 5.88 6.96
C LEU A 18 1.39 4.52 7.49
N GLU A 19 0.69 3.98 8.49
CA GLU A 19 1.01 2.68 9.08
C GLU A 19 0.80 1.52 8.10
N SER A 20 -0.11 1.66 7.13
CA SER A 20 -0.33 0.64 6.10
C SER A 20 0.79 0.56 5.06
N LEU A 21 1.63 1.59 4.90
CA LEU A 21 2.67 1.61 3.86
C LEU A 21 3.72 0.52 4.05
N SER A 22 4.21 0.34 5.28
CA SER A 22 5.23 -0.68 5.60
C SER A 22 4.78 -2.12 5.26
N PRO A 23 3.59 -2.60 5.71
CA PRO A 23 3.12 -3.92 5.32
C PRO A 23 2.87 -4.04 3.81
N LEU A 24 2.37 -3.00 3.13
CA LEU A 24 2.20 -3.00 1.67
C LEU A 24 3.54 -3.16 0.94
N GLN A 25 4.57 -2.42 1.36
CA GLN A 25 5.91 -2.51 0.79
C GLN A 25 6.53 -3.89 0.98
N ARG A 26 6.39 -4.47 2.18
CA ARG A 26 6.85 -5.84 2.46
C ARG A 26 6.11 -6.89 1.62
N ALA A 27 4.80 -6.72 1.40
CA ALA A 27 4.04 -7.60 0.53
C ALA A 27 4.51 -7.50 -0.94
N ALA A 28 4.81 -6.29 -1.43
CA ALA A 28 5.39 -6.08 -2.76
C ALA A 28 6.79 -6.71 -2.88
N GLU A 29 7.62 -6.64 -1.84
CA GLU A 29 8.92 -7.31 -1.82
C GLU A 29 8.80 -8.84 -1.85
N ALA A 30 7.92 -9.40 -1.00
CA ALA A 30 7.68 -10.83 -0.93
C ALA A 30 7.11 -11.38 -2.26
N SER A 31 6.16 -10.67 -2.87
CA SER A 31 5.58 -11.07 -4.16
C SER A 31 6.59 -10.97 -5.32
N ARG A 32 7.48 -9.97 -5.33
CA ARG A 32 8.62 -9.93 -6.26
C ARG A 32 9.54 -11.15 -6.12
N ALA A 33 9.90 -11.51 -4.89
CA ALA A 33 10.72 -12.69 -4.63
C ALA A 33 10.00 -13.99 -5.07
N ASN A 34 8.69 -14.08 -4.82
CA ASN A 34 7.87 -15.20 -5.25
C ASN A 34 7.83 -15.33 -6.79
N ALA A 35 7.58 -14.23 -7.50
CA ALA A 35 7.58 -14.21 -8.97
C ALA A 35 8.95 -14.64 -9.54
N ALA A 36 10.06 -14.16 -8.97
CA ALA A 36 11.40 -14.56 -9.40
C ALA A 36 11.66 -16.07 -9.19
N GLN A 37 11.17 -16.65 -8.09
CA GLN A 37 11.25 -18.09 -7.87
C GLN A 37 10.38 -18.89 -8.84
N ALA A 38 9.15 -18.44 -9.10
CA ALA A 38 8.25 -19.07 -10.04
C ALA A 38 8.84 -19.07 -11.46
N GLU A 39 9.44 -17.95 -11.88
CA GLU A 39 10.13 -17.82 -13.15
C GLU A 39 11.31 -18.79 -13.26
N ALA A 40 12.11 -18.92 -12.19
CA ALA A 40 13.23 -19.86 -12.16
C ALA A 40 12.75 -21.32 -12.28
N ARG A 41 11.68 -21.71 -11.56
CA ARG A 41 11.08 -23.05 -11.65
C ARG A 41 10.53 -23.32 -13.05
N PHE A 42 9.81 -22.36 -13.64
CA PHE A 42 9.26 -22.47 -14.99
C PHE A 42 10.37 -22.66 -16.03
N LYS A 43 11.42 -21.83 -16.00
CA LYS A 43 12.58 -21.96 -16.92
C LYS A 43 13.33 -23.28 -16.74
N GLY A 44 13.36 -23.82 -15.53
CA GLY A 44 13.96 -25.12 -15.22
C GLY A 44 13.08 -26.32 -15.56
N GLY A 45 11.85 -26.13 -16.05
CA GLY A 45 10.89 -27.21 -16.29
C GLY A 45 10.35 -27.86 -15.01
N LEU A 46 10.54 -27.20 -13.85
CA LEU A 46 10.10 -27.65 -12.53
C LEU A 46 8.80 -26.97 -12.07
N GLY A 47 8.29 -26.03 -12.87
CA GLY A 47 7.05 -25.29 -12.61
C GLY A 47 6.23 -25.10 -13.88
N THR A 48 4.97 -24.75 -13.71
CA THR A 48 4.02 -24.57 -14.81
C THR A 48 3.90 -23.11 -15.23
N SER A 49 3.41 -22.87 -16.46
CA SER A 49 3.09 -21.51 -16.92
C SER A 49 1.98 -20.86 -16.08
N LEU A 50 1.08 -21.66 -15.49
CA LEU A 50 0.03 -21.18 -14.59
C LEU A 50 0.62 -20.65 -13.28
N GLU A 51 1.54 -21.39 -12.65
CA GLU A 51 2.20 -20.94 -11.42
C GLU A 51 2.98 -19.64 -11.61
N LEU A 52 3.62 -19.47 -12.78
CA LEU A 52 4.28 -18.22 -13.13
C LEU A 52 3.27 -17.07 -13.28
N ALA A 53 2.19 -17.30 -14.03
CA ALA A 53 1.14 -16.28 -14.22
C ALA A 53 0.49 -15.85 -12.90
N ASP A 54 0.20 -16.79 -12.00
CA ASP A 54 -0.36 -16.49 -10.68
C ASP A 54 0.62 -15.65 -9.82
N ALA A 55 1.91 -15.98 -9.87
CA ALA A 55 2.93 -15.23 -9.13
C ALA A 55 3.13 -13.81 -9.69
N GLU A 56 3.06 -13.63 -11.01
CA GLU A 56 3.11 -12.32 -11.67
C GLU A 56 1.87 -11.48 -11.39
N ALA A 57 0.68 -12.10 -11.35
CA ALA A 57 -0.55 -11.45 -10.95
C ALA A 57 -0.46 -10.92 -9.51
N LEU A 58 -0.02 -11.77 -8.57
CA LEU A 58 0.14 -11.37 -7.17
C LEU A 58 1.17 -10.25 -6.99
N ARG A 59 2.27 -10.29 -7.74
CA ARG A 59 3.26 -9.20 -7.77
C ARG A 59 2.63 -7.90 -8.26
N THR A 60 1.89 -7.95 -9.36
CA THR A 60 1.23 -6.78 -9.95
C THR A 60 0.23 -6.17 -8.97
N GLU A 61 -0.61 -6.99 -8.33
CA GLU A 61 -1.57 -6.56 -7.32
C GLU A 61 -0.88 -5.89 -6.12
N ALA A 62 0.22 -6.46 -5.63
CA ALA A 62 0.97 -5.89 -4.51
C ALA A 62 1.63 -4.54 -4.87
N GLU A 63 2.17 -4.42 -6.09
CA GLU A 63 2.75 -3.16 -6.59
C GLU A 63 1.67 -2.07 -6.73
N ILE A 64 0.48 -2.42 -7.24
CA ILE A 64 -0.69 -1.52 -7.28
C ILE A 64 -1.09 -1.08 -5.87
N ALA A 65 -1.13 -2.02 -4.92
CA ALA A 65 -1.52 -1.71 -3.54
C ALA A 65 -0.54 -0.71 -2.87
N VAL A 66 0.76 -0.81 -3.15
CA VAL A 66 1.75 0.20 -2.69
C VAL A 66 1.45 1.58 -3.26
N VAL A 67 1.13 1.67 -4.55
CA VAL A 67 0.81 2.96 -5.21
C VAL A 67 -0.45 3.56 -4.59
N LEU A 68 -1.50 2.76 -4.43
CA LEU A 68 -2.76 3.22 -3.83
C LEU A 68 -2.57 3.65 -2.38
N GLY A 69 -1.86 2.87 -1.56
CA GLY A 69 -1.58 3.23 -0.17
C GLY A 69 -0.75 4.51 -0.06
N THR A 70 0.23 4.70 -0.95
CA THR A 70 1.04 5.93 -0.99
C THR A 70 0.18 7.14 -1.31
N TYR A 71 -0.71 7.02 -2.29
CA TYR A 71 -1.66 8.08 -2.64
C TYR A 71 -2.59 8.40 -1.47
N GLU A 72 -3.15 7.38 -0.82
CA GLU A 72 -4.03 7.55 0.34
C GLU A 72 -3.33 8.29 1.49
N ALA A 73 -2.07 7.92 1.80
CA ALA A 73 -1.29 8.59 2.83
C ALA A 73 -1.07 10.09 2.53
N VAL A 74 -0.78 10.43 1.27
CA VAL A 74 -0.63 11.82 0.83
C VAL A 74 -1.94 12.60 0.97
N VAL A 75 -3.06 12.03 0.51
CA VAL A 75 -4.37 12.66 0.60
C VAL A 75 -4.80 12.84 2.07
N ALA A 76 -4.61 11.82 2.92
CA ALA A 76 -4.97 11.87 4.32
C ALA A 76 -4.14 12.92 5.09
N ARG A 77 -2.83 13.03 4.78
CA ARG A 77 -1.98 14.10 5.32
C ARG A 77 -2.49 15.49 4.91
N ALA A 78 -2.75 15.71 3.63
CA ALA A 78 -3.25 17.00 3.14
C ALA A 78 -4.62 17.38 3.74
N ALA A 79 -5.48 16.39 3.99
CA ALA A 79 -6.75 16.60 4.67
C ALA A 79 -6.56 17.04 6.12
N LEU A 80 -5.65 16.39 6.86
CA LEU A 80 -5.29 16.80 8.22
C LEU A 80 -4.74 18.23 8.26
N ASP A 81 -3.77 18.56 7.39
CA ASP A 81 -3.16 19.89 7.33
C ASP A 81 -4.22 20.98 7.11
N ARG A 82 -5.21 20.71 6.26
CA ARG A 82 -6.33 21.63 6.02
C ARG A 82 -7.21 21.85 7.25
N VAL A 83 -7.45 20.82 8.05
CA VAL A 83 -8.25 20.95 9.28
C VAL A 83 -7.47 21.74 10.33
N MET A 84 -6.18 21.41 10.55
CA MET A 84 -5.32 22.13 11.50
C MET A 84 -5.17 23.61 11.16
N ALA A 85 -5.05 23.95 9.87
CA ALA A 85 -4.98 25.34 9.43
C ALA A 85 -6.28 26.13 9.69
N ARG A 86 -7.44 25.47 9.80
CA ARG A 86 -8.71 26.10 10.16
C ARG A 86 -8.86 26.30 11.67
N GLU A 87 -8.24 25.45 12.49
CA GLU A 87 -8.23 25.60 13.95
C GLU A 87 -7.35 26.76 14.43
N THR A 88 -6.32 27.11 13.67
CA THR A 88 -5.36 28.18 14.05
C THR A 88 -5.86 29.60 13.71
N ARG A 89 -7.01 29.72 13.02
CA ARG A 89 -7.64 31.02 12.68
C ARG A 89 -8.81 31.33 13.59
#